data_AF-A0A9J6A762-F1
#
_entry.id   AF-A0A9J6A762-F1
#
_cell.length_a   1.000
_cell.length_b   1.000
_cell.length_c   1.000
_cell.angle_alpha   90.00
_cell.angle_beta   90.00
_cell.angle_gamma   90.00
#
_symmetry.space_group_name_H-M   'P 1'
#
loop_
_entity.id
_entity.type
_entity.pdbx_description
1 polymer ?
#
loop_
_entity_poly.entity_id
_entity_poly.type
_entity_poly.pdbx_seq_one_letter_code
_entity_poly.pdbx_strand_id
1 'polypeptide(L)'
;MGENRIYFNAGFKSFDITRWQCSRSVVFEWVERSRKMMHRSTMSSKCMDWICFTLKEASHDKGKNPRKWKFTEQGTEHFFSRKHNSYGRFMSLVSLNRGGRDVLIIPEIALNAGWKEIAFKIERFIKSSKSITLNDPPRFTEVNYPYSSAVQESKWHTKTLHKADGTSRKGDITISKVDEGRRMNF
;
A
#
# COMPACT_ATOMS: atom_id res chain seq x y z
N MET A 1 -16.29 -6.13 3.78
CA MET A 1 -15.69 -5.06 2.95
C MET A 1 -14.27 -5.49 2.65
N GLY A 2 -13.97 -5.91 1.41
CA GLY A 2 -12.61 -6.33 1.06
C GLY A 2 -11.73 -5.10 0.87
N GLU A 3 -10.64 -4.99 1.62
CA GLU A 3 -9.68 -3.91 1.42
C GLU A 3 -9.00 -4.08 0.05
N ASN A 4 -8.99 -3.03 -0.77
CA ASN A 4 -8.31 -3.01 -2.08
C ASN A 4 -6.78 -2.94 -1.96
N ARG A 5 -6.25 -2.99 -0.74
CA ARG A 5 -4.84 -2.76 -0.47
C ARG A 5 -4.40 -3.66 0.66
N ILE A 6 -3.21 -4.23 0.50
CA ILE A 6 -2.53 -4.95 1.57
C ILE A 6 -1.22 -4.27 1.89
N TYR A 7 -0.81 -4.41 3.15
CA TYR A 7 0.45 -3.90 3.67
C TYR A 7 1.22 -5.00 4.35
N PHE A 8 2.52 -5.05 4.17
CA PHE A 8 3.38 -5.92 4.96
C PHE A 8 4.78 -5.34 5.08
N ASN A 9 5.47 -5.74 6.15
CA ASN A 9 6.84 -5.36 6.40
C ASN A 9 7.75 -6.55 6.13
N ALA A 10 8.92 -6.28 5.58
CA ALA A 10 9.99 -7.25 5.51
C ALA A 10 11.32 -6.55 5.80
N GLY A 11 11.99 -6.97 6.87
CA GLY A 11 13.17 -6.29 7.41
C GLY A 11 12.89 -4.82 7.69
N PHE A 12 13.72 -3.94 7.15
CA PHE A 12 13.61 -2.47 7.29
C PHE A 12 12.82 -1.79 6.16
N LYS A 13 12.03 -2.56 5.41
CA LYS A 13 11.22 -2.08 4.30
C LYS A 13 9.74 -2.36 4.55
N SER A 14 8.90 -1.47 4.08
CA SER A 14 7.44 -1.65 4.07
C SER A 14 6.96 -1.71 2.62
N PHE A 15 5.99 -2.58 2.38
CA PHE A 15 5.39 -2.78 1.08
C PHE A 15 3.90 -2.59 1.14
N ASP A 16 3.37 -1.97 0.11
CA ASP A 16 1.95 -1.76 -0.11
C ASP A 16 1.58 -2.22 -1.51
N ILE A 17 0.57 -3.07 -1.59
CA ILE A 17 0.05 -3.57 -2.85
C ILE A 17 -1.39 -3.12 -2.96
N THR A 18 -1.66 -2.26 -3.92
CA THR A 18 -3.01 -1.77 -4.24
C THR A 18 -3.53 -2.47 -5.48
N ARG A 19 -4.75 -2.99 -5.42
CA ARG A 19 -5.44 -3.53 -6.59
C ARG A 19 -6.15 -2.40 -7.32
N TRP A 20 -5.92 -2.34 -8.62
CA TRP A 20 -6.61 -1.49 -9.56
C TRP A 20 -7.39 -2.36 -10.54
N GLN A 21 -8.68 -2.07 -10.70
CA GLN A 21 -9.50 -2.75 -11.70
C GLN A 21 -9.71 -1.80 -12.87
N CYS A 22 -9.10 -2.13 -14.00
CA CYS A 22 -9.43 -1.53 -15.28
C CYS A 22 -10.55 -2.36 -15.93
N SER A 23 -11.34 -1.77 -16.82
CA SER A 23 -12.61 -2.31 -17.34
C SER A 23 -12.53 -3.76 -17.85
N ARG A 24 -11.35 -4.24 -18.26
CA ARG A 24 -11.11 -5.61 -18.74
C ARG A 24 -9.93 -6.33 -18.07
N SER A 25 -9.23 -5.70 -17.12
CA SER A 25 -8.03 -6.27 -16.52
C SER A 25 -7.79 -5.78 -15.10
N VAL A 26 -7.25 -6.68 -14.26
CA VAL A 26 -6.81 -6.34 -12.90
C VAL A 26 -5.31 -6.11 -12.93
N VAL A 27 -4.90 -4.94 -12.45
CA VAL A 27 -3.50 -4.53 -12.32
C VAL A 27 -3.22 -4.28 -10.84
N PHE A 28 -2.01 -4.62 -10.41
CA PHE A 28 -1.56 -4.42 -9.05
C PHE A 28 -0.45 -3.37 -9.05
N GLU A 29 -0.64 -2.31 -8.27
CA GLU A 29 0.41 -1.34 -7.98
C GLU A 29 1.14 -1.80 -6.73
N TRP A 30 2.43 -2.10 -6.88
CA TRP A 30 3.32 -2.49 -5.80
C TRP A 30 4.22 -1.31 -5.48
N VAL A 31 4.17 -0.86 -4.24
CA VAL A 31 5.04 0.20 -3.75
C VAL A 31 5.97 -0.38 -2.68
N GLU A 32 7.26 -0.08 -2.81
CA GLU A 32 8.30 -0.37 -1.85
C GLU A 32 8.72 0.94 -1.18
N ARG A 33 8.76 0.96 0.14
CA ARG A 33 9.33 2.08 0.91
C ARG A 33 10.48 1.59 1.78
N SER A 34 11.55 2.36 1.76
CA SER A 34 12.70 2.27 2.66
C SER A 34 12.94 3.64 3.30
N ARG A 35 13.98 3.76 4.14
CA ARG A 35 14.31 5.02 4.82
C ARG A 35 14.57 6.21 3.89
N LYS A 36 15.10 5.97 2.68
CA LYS A 36 15.55 7.02 1.75
C LYS A 36 15.01 6.86 0.33
N MET A 37 14.18 5.85 0.08
CA MET A 37 13.70 5.53 -1.28
C MET A 37 12.26 5.05 -1.20
N MET A 38 11.44 5.56 -2.11
CA MET A 38 10.14 5.01 -2.45
C MET A 38 10.17 4.61 -3.91
N HIS A 39 9.77 3.37 -4.19
CA HIS A 39 9.74 2.81 -5.53
C HIS A 39 8.34 2.26 -5.83
N ARG A 40 7.89 2.40 -7.07
CA ARG A 40 6.54 2.00 -7.49
C ARG A 40 6.62 1.23 -8.80
N SER A 41 5.96 0.08 -8.81
CA SER A 41 5.90 -0.85 -9.93
C SER A 41 4.45 -1.24 -10.19
N THR A 42 4.08 -1.42 -11.45
CA THR A 42 2.77 -1.94 -11.83
C THR A 42 2.93 -3.32 -12.44
N MET A 43 2.12 -4.29 -11.99
CA MET A 43 2.22 -5.69 -12.40
C MET A 43 0.86 -6.26 -12.74
N SER A 44 0.82 -7.19 -13.69
CA SER A 44 -0.41 -7.93 -14.04
C SER A 44 -0.78 -8.94 -12.96
N SER A 45 -2.02 -9.43 -12.98
CA SER A 45 -2.42 -10.56 -12.12
C SER A 45 -1.57 -11.82 -12.33
N LYS A 46 -1.21 -12.13 -13.59
CA LYS A 46 -0.39 -13.32 -13.91
C LYS A 46 1.01 -13.21 -13.32
N CYS A 47 1.62 -12.03 -13.42
CA CYS A 47 2.92 -11.75 -12.84
C CYS A 47 2.87 -11.85 -11.30
N MET A 48 1.80 -11.34 -10.67
CA MET A 48 1.58 -11.46 -9.23
C MET A 48 1.44 -12.92 -8.76
N ASP A 49 0.71 -13.76 -9.51
CA ASP A 49 0.60 -15.19 -9.22
C ASP A 49 1.96 -15.90 -9.34
N TRP A 50 2.74 -15.56 -10.38
CA TRP A 50 4.09 -16.09 -10.56
C TRP A 50 5.06 -15.67 -9.45
N ILE A 51 4.97 -14.42 -8.96
CA ILE A 51 5.74 -13.95 -7.81
C ILE A 51 5.38 -14.77 -6.57
N CYS A 52 4.09 -15.03 -6.32
CA CYS A 52 3.64 -15.84 -5.20
C CYS A 52 4.20 -17.27 -5.28
N PHE A 53 4.13 -17.89 -6.45
CA PHE A 53 4.72 -19.21 -6.69
C PHE A 53 6.23 -19.21 -6.38
N THR A 54 6.95 -18.23 -6.91
CA THR A 54 8.41 -18.18 -6.76
C THR A 54 8.84 -17.91 -5.32
N LEU A 55 8.12 -17.04 -4.60
CA LEU A 55 8.36 -16.81 -3.16
C LEU A 55 8.18 -18.09 -2.34
N LYS A 56 7.15 -18.89 -2.66
CA LYS A 56 6.92 -20.20 -2.02
C LYS A 56 8.07 -21.16 -2.31
N GLU A 57 8.48 -21.30 -3.57
CA GLU A 57 9.61 -22.16 -3.94
C GLU A 57 10.91 -21.74 -3.24
N ALA A 58 11.24 -20.44 -3.32
CA ALA A 58 12.45 -19.87 -2.72
C ALA A 58 12.53 -20.07 -1.19
N SER A 59 11.36 -20.23 -0.54
CA SER A 59 11.23 -20.45 0.89
C SER A 59 11.55 -21.89 1.33
N HIS A 60 11.39 -22.89 0.47
CA HIS A 60 11.66 -24.30 0.83
C HIS A 60 13.15 -24.61 0.78
N ASP A 61 13.88 -23.93 -0.10
CA ASP A 61 15.31 -24.13 -0.29
C ASP A 61 16.10 -23.56 0.90
N LYS A 62 16.73 -24.41 1.72
CA LYS A 62 17.57 -24.00 2.87
C LYS A 62 19.03 -23.69 2.51
N GLY A 63 19.47 -24.05 1.30
CA GLY A 63 20.84 -23.85 0.85
C GLY A 63 21.18 -22.39 0.51
N LYS A 64 22.47 -22.06 0.50
CA LYS A 64 23.02 -20.75 0.07
C LYS A 64 23.06 -20.58 -1.46
N ASN A 65 22.61 -21.58 -2.21
CA ASN A 65 22.71 -21.58 -3.66
C ASN A 65 21.82 -20.48 -4.27
N PRO A 66 22.37 -19.62 -5.13
CA PRO A 66 21.56 -18.65 -5.84
C PRO A 66 20.62 -19.40 -6.79
N ARG A 67 19.34 -19.02 -6.79
CA ARG A 67 18.33 -19.56 -7.70
C ARG A 67 17.71 -18.41 -8.47
N LYS A 68 17.44 -18.64 -9.76
CA LYS A 68 16.92 -17.63 -10.68
C LYS A 68 15.70 -18.21 -11.38
N TRP A 69 14.69 -17.39 -11.55
CA TRP A 69 13.48 -17.67 -12.29
C TRP A 69 13.29 -16.57 -13.33
N LYS A 70 12.77 -16.94 -14.49
CA LYS A 70 12.47 -16.01 -15.59
C LYS A 70 10.99 -16.17 -15.95
N PHE A 71 10.33 -15.04 -16.15
CA PHE A 71 8.96 -14.97 -16.64
C PHE A 71 8.86 -13.86 -17.68
N THR A 72 8.21 -14.12 -18.80
CA THR A 72 8.06 -13.15 -19.88
C THR A 72 6.57 -12.94 -20.12
N GLU A 73 6.14 -11.67 -20.11
CA GLU A 73 4.75 -11.29 -20.34
C GLU A 73 4.68 -10.05 -21.23
N GLN A 74 3.94 -10.16 -22.35
CA GLN A 74 3.65 -9.04 -23.27
C GLN A 74 4.88 -8.20 -23.67
N GLY A 75 6.04 -8.86 -23.83
CA GLY A 75 7.30 -8.20 -24.20
C GLY A 75 8.07 -7.57 -23.03
N THR A 76 7.62 -7.75 -21.79
CA THR A 76 8.36 -7.44 -20.56
C THR A 76 8.97 -8.71 -20.00
N GLU A 77 10.26 -8.68 -19.67
CA GLU A 77 10.96 -9.80 -19.04
C GLU A 77 11.13 -9.54 -17.55
N HIS A 78 10.63 -10.45 -16.73
CA HIS A 78 10.77 -10.43 -15.29
C HIS A 78 11.77 -11.51 -14.86
N PHE A 79 12.79 -11.09 -14.13
CA PHE A 79 13.79 -11.97 -13.53
C PHE A 79 13.64 -11.92 -12.03
N PHE A 80 13.41 -13.06 -11.41
CA PHE A 80 13.37 -13.16 -9.97
C PHE A 80 14.55 -14.00 -9.49
N SER A 81 15.26 -13.52 -8.50
CA SER A 81 16.48 -14.17 -8.04
C SER A 81 16.58 -14.15 -6.53
N ARG A 82 16.95 -15.30 -5.98
CA ARG A 82 17.29 -15.40 -4.56
C ARG A 82 18.78 -15.17 -4.40
N LYS A 83 19.12 -14.21 -3.55
CA LYS A 83 20.50 -13.79 -3.26
C LYS A 83 20.74 -13.80 -1.74
N HIS A 84 22.00 -13.75 -1.35
CA HIS A 84 22.41 -13.58 0.04
C HIS A 84 23.53 -12.54 0.14
N ASN A 85 23.56 -11.80 1.24
CA ASN A 85 24.64 -10.89 1.62
C ASN A 85 24.93 -11.03 3.12
N SER A 86 25.77 -10.15 3.67
CA SER A 86 26.11 -10.11 5.10
C SER A 86 24.91 -9.86 6.03
N TYR A 87 23.83 -9.27 5.50
CA TYR A 87 22.61 -8.97 6.26
C TYR A 87 21.56 -10.09 6.17
N GLY A 88 21.80 -11.14 5.38
CA GLY A 88 20.90 -12.28 5.22
C GLY A 88 20.47 -12.52 3.78
N ARG A 89 19.38 -13.29 3.61
CA ARG A 89 18.84 -13.64 2.29
C ARG A 89 17.83 -12.59 1.84
N PHE A 90 17.75 -12.39 0.54
CA PHE A 90 16.76 -11.51 -0.06
C PHE A 90 16.36 -12.00 -1.46
N MET A 91 15.14 -11.66 -1.85
CA MET A 91 14.64 -11.84 -3.20
C MET A 91 14.79 -10.54 -3.97
N SER A 92 15.30 -10.62 -5.19
CA SER A 92 15.49 -9.50 -6.11
C SER A 92 14.71 -9.77 -7.38
N LEU A 93 13.68 -8.96 -7.61
CA LEU A 93 12.85 -8.95 -8.81
C LEU A 93 13.34 -7.81 -9.69
N VAL A 94 13.70 -8.13 -10.93
CA VAL A 94 14.11 -7.17 -11.94
C VAL A 94 13.13 -7.29 -13.09
N SER A 95 12.43 -6.21 -13.41
CA SER A 95 11.55 -6.15 -14.57
C SER A 95 12.24 -5.31 -15.64
N LEU A 96 12.43 -5.88 -16.81
CA LEU A 96 12.99 -5.23 -18.00
C LEU A 96 11.86 -5.00 -18.99
N ASN A 97 11.57 -3.74 -19.26
CA ASN A 97 10.67 -3.33 -20.34
C ASN A 97 11.47 -2.60 -21.42
N ARG A 98 10.85 -2.34 -22.58
CA ARG A 98 11.53 -1.74 -23.74
C ARG A 98 12.12 -0.33 -23.49
N GLY A 99 11.77 0.33 -22.38
CA GLY A 99 12.20 1.69 -22.07
C GLY A 99 12.89 1.86 -20.72
N GLY A 100 13.12 0.79 -19.96
CA GLY A 100 13.58 0.92 -18.58
C GLY A 100 13.75 -0.38 -17.81
N ARG A 101 14.29 -0.22 -16.60
CA ARG A 101 14.54 -1.29 -15.65
C ARG A 101 13.95 -0.92 -14.30
N ASP A 102 13.18 -1.83 -13.76
CA ASP A 102 12.58 -1.74 -12.44
C ASP A 102 13.18 -2.84 -11.54
N VAL A 103 13.49 -2.51 -10.28
CA VAL A 103 14.04 -3.45 -9.31
C VAL A 103 13.30 -3.37 -7.98
N LEU A 104 12.73 -4.49 -7.55
CA LEU A 104 12.11 -4.68 -6.24
C LEU A 104 12.96 -5.65 -5.40
N ILE A 105 13.18 -5.31 -4.13
CA ILE A 105 14.00 -6.13 -3.22
C ILE A 105 13.21 -6.46 -1.96
N ILE A 106 12.89 -7.75 -1.78
CA ILE A 106 12.16 -8.28 -0.64
C ILE A 106 13.13 -9.04 0.27
N PRO A 107 13.58 -8.46 1.39
CA PRO A 107 14.42 -9.18 2.34
C PRO A 107 13.64 -10.30 3.03
N GLU A 108 14.36 -11.25 3.58
CA GLU A 108 13.78 -12.23 4.51
C GLU A 108 13.44 -11.55 5.85
N ILE A 109 12.31 -11.91 6.48
CA ILE A 109 11.87 -11.27 7.73
C ILE A 109 12.79 -11.64 8.90
N ALA A 110 13.17 -12.91 8.98
CA ALA A 110 14.06 -13.45 9.99
C ALA A 110 14.92 -14.56 9.37
N LEU A 111 16.02 -14.92 10.05
CA LEU A 111 16.94 -15.94 9.58
C LEU A 111 16.20 -17.26 9.33
N ASN A 112 16.19 -17.74 8.08
CA ASN A 112 15.55 -18.99 7.65
C ASN A 112 14.01 -19.05 7.79
N ALA A 113 13.32 -17.92 8.02
CA ALA A 113 11.86 -17.87 8.02
C ALA A 113 11.24 -18.03 6.62
N GLY A 114 11.99 -17.65 5.59
CA GLY A 114 11.59 -17.64 4.19
C GLY A 114 10.57 -16.56 3.86
N TRP A 115 9.83 -16.76 2.76
CA TRP A 115 8.86 -15.80 2.23
C TRP A 115 7.45 -16.38 2.13
N LYS A 116 7.22 -17.55 2.73
CA LYS A 116 5.96 -18.29 2.61
C LYS A 116 4.76 -17.50 3.13
N GLU A 117 4.89 -16.82 4.27
CA GLU A 117 3.83 -15.99 4.84
C GLU A 117 3.47 -14.80 3.94
N ILE A 118 4.49 -14.11 3.40
CA ILE A 118 4.31 -13.01 2.46
C ILE A 118 3.59 -13.52 1.21
N ALA A 119 4.03 -14.65 0.66
CA ALA A 119 3.43 -15.26 -0.52
C ALA A 119 1.95 -15.62 -0.28
N PHE A 120 1.61 -16.21 0.87
CA PHE A 120 0.22 -16.50 1.22
C PHE A 120 -0.62 -15.25 1.41
N LYS A 121 -0.06 -14.19 1.98
CA LYS A 121 -0.76 -12.92 2.14
C LYS A 121 -1.13 -12.29 0.80
N ILE A 122 -0.17 -12.28 -0.14
CA ILE A 122 -0.38 -11.79 -1.49
C ILE A 122 -1.36 -12.69 -2.25
N GLU A 123 -1.20 -14.01 -2.17
CA GLU A 123 -2.09 -14.96 -2.84
C GLU A 123 -3.54 -14.85 -2.32
N ARG A 124 -3.72 -14.77 -1.00
CA ARG A 124 -5.04 -14.56 -0.40
C ARG A 124 -5.64 -13.25 -0.89
N PHE A 125 -4.83 -12.20 -1.00
CA PHE A 125 -5.28 -10.95 -1.57
C PHE A 125 -5.72 -11.15 -3.02
N ILE A 126 -4.89 -11.65 -3.93
CA ILE A 126 -5.25 -11.89 -5.34
C ILE A 126 -6.58 -12.66 -5.46
N LYS A 127 -6.76 -13.71 -4.66
CA LYS A 127 -7.98 -14.55 -4.66
C LYS A 127 -9.19 -13.93 -3.96
N SER A 128 -9.03 -12.92 -3.11
CA SER A 128 -10.13 -12.31 -2.35
C SER A 128 -11.01 -11.37 -3.20
N SER A 129 -11.16 -11.63 -4.49
CA SER A 129 -11.90 -10.83 -5.48
C SER A 129 -13.43 -10.86 -5.30
N LYS A 130 -13.93 -10.84 -4.06
CA LYS A 130 -15.34 -10.58 -3.79
C LYS A 130 -15.61 -9.08 -3.90
N SER A 131 -16.31 -8.70 -4.98
CA SER A 131 -17.01 -7.42 -5.22
C SER A 131 -16.27 -6.17 -4.72
N ILE A 132 -15.48 -5.57 -5.62
CA ILE A 132 -14.94 -4.23 -5.42
C ILE A 132 -15.76 -3.33 -6.36
N THR A 133 -16.52 -2.41 -5.77
CA THR A 133 -17.10 -1.28 -6.49
C THR A 133 -16.00 -0.52 -7.21
N LEU A 134 -16.24 -0.15 -8.47
CA LEU A 134 -15.38 0.69 -9.30
C LEU A 134 -14.89 1.88 -8.46
N ASN A 135 -13.66 1.82 -7.97
CA ASN A 135 -13.02 2.96 -7.35
C ASN A 135 -12.26 3.67 -8.47
N ASP A 136 -12.59 4.94 -8.63
CA ASP A 136 -12.07 5.85 -9.64
C ASP A 136 -10.53 5.79 -9.72
N PRO A 137 -9.97 6.05 -10.93
CA PRO A 137 -8.53 6.03 -11.19
C PRO A 137 -7.72 6.91 -10.24
N PRO A 138 -6.38 6.71 -10.15
CA PRO A 138 -5.52 7.44 -9.23
C PRO A 138 -5.71 8.96 -9.39
N ARG A 139 -6.00 9.62 -8.27
CA ARG A 139 -6.23 11.07 -8.09
C ARG A 139 -5.76 11.89 -9.29
N PHE A 140 -6.68 12.24 -10.19
CA PHE A 140 -6.55 13.50 -10.89
C PHE A 140 -6.51 14.56 -9.79
N THR A 141 -5.37 15.23 -9.61
CA THR A 141 -5.37 16.51 -8.92
C THR A 141 -6.23 17.42 -9.79
N GLU A 142 -7.45 17.70 -9.34
CA GLU A 142 -8.28 18.72 -9.96
C GLU A 142 -7.48 20.01 -9.98
N VAL A 143 -7.16 20.50 -11.19
CA VAL A 143 -6.26 21.64 -11.43
C VAL A 143 -6.73 22.90 -10.70
N ASN A 144 -8.01 22.96 -10.33
CA ASN A 144 -8.64 24.09 -9.66
C ASN A 144 -9.21 23.76 -8.27
N TYR A 145 -8.69 22.74 -7.58
CA TYR A 145 -9.16 22.45 -6.21
C TYR A 145 -8.42 23.34 -5.19
N PRO A 146 -9.12 24.28 -4.51
CA PRO A 146 -8.48 25.21 -3.60
C PRO A 146 -7.89 24.49 -2.39
N TYR A 147 -6.67 24.88 -2.02
CA TYR A 147 -5.99 24.32 -0.86
C TYR A 147 -6.81 24.42 0.44
N SER A 148 -7.58 25.52 0.59
CA SER A 148 -8.47 25.72 1.74
C SER A 148 -9.53 24.62 1.88
N SER A 149 -10.10 24.16 0.76
CA SER A 149 -11.09 23.08 0.73
C SER A 149 -10.46 21.75 1.17
N ALA A 150 -9.24 21.46 0.71
CA ALA A 150 -8.49 20.25 1.08
C ALA A 150 -8.20 20.18 2.58
N VAL A 151 -7.92 21.33 3.20
CA VAL A 151 -7.59 21.44 4.63
C VAL A 151 -8.84 21.23 5.49
N GLN A 152 -9.99 21.79 5.09
CA GLN A 152 -11.26 21.62 5.80
C GLN A 152 -11.80 20.19 5.72
N GLU A 153 -11.64 19.55 4.57
CA GLU A 153 -12.12 18.17 4.34
C GLU A 153 -11.15 17.10 4.89
N SER A 154 -9.95 17.51 5.31
CA SER A 154 -8.97 16.61 5.90
C SER A 154 -9.50 16.04 7.21
N LYS A 155 -9.73 14.71 7.23
CA LYS A 155 -10.15 13.92 8.40
C LYS A 155 -9.20 14.03 9.61
N TRP A 156 -8.02 14.64 9.44
CA TRP A 156 -7.06 14.88 10.51
C TRP A 156 -7.33 16.17 11.31
N HIS A 157 -8.18 17.07 10.82
CA HIS A 157 -8.56 18.31 11.52
C HIS A 157 -9.97 18.27 12.13
N THR A 158 -10.79 17.26 11.81
CA THR A 158 -12.23 17.23 12.17
C THR A 158 -12.51 16.83 13.63
N LYS A 159 -11.62 17.11 14.57
CA LYS A 159 -11.85 16.86 16.01
C LYS A 159 -12.06 18.11 16.86
N THR A 160 -12.08 19.33 16.31
CA THR A 160 -12.12 20.55 17.14
C THR A 160 -13.08 21.65 16.68
N LEU A 161 -14.18 21.33 16.00
CA LEU A 161 -15.25 22.30 15.78
C LEU A 161 -16.61 21.70 16.17
N HIS A 162 -16.88 21.71 17.48
CA HIS A 162 -18.27 21.81 17.92
C HIS A 162 -18.80 23.13 17.36
N LYS A 163 -19.82 23.04 16.50
CA LYS A 163 -20.61 24.17 16.02
C LYS A 163 -21.05 25.01 17.22
N ALA A 164 -20.52 26.21 17.34
CA ALA A 164 -21.22 27.29 18.01
C ALA A 164 -22.01 28.02 16.92
N ASP A 165 -23.32 27.83 16.89
CA ASP A 165 -24.22 28.61 16.03
C ASP A 165 -24.27 30.05 16.59
N GLY A 166 -23.41 30.93 16.05
CA GLY A 166 -23.40 32.36 16.33
C GLY A 166 -24.08 33.13 15.21
N THR A 167 -25.33 33.55 15.40
CA THR A 167 -25.98 34.52 14.52
C THR A 167 -25.40 35.91 14.75
N SER A 168 -24.64 36.42 13.78
CA SER A 168 -24.13 37.79 13.77
C SER A 168 -25.16 38.75 13.16
N ARG A 169 -25.64 39.71 13.96
CA ARG A 169 -26.18 40.98 13.44
C ARG A 169 -25.31 42.10 14.01
N LYS A 170 -24.94 43.03 13.13
CA LYS A 170 -24.09 44.20 13.35
C LYS A 170 -24.14 44.73 14.79
N GLY A 171 -22.98 44.81 15.43
CA GLY A 171 -22.73 45.83 16.45
C GLY A 171 -22.21 45.32 17.78
N ASP A 172 -22.77 44.25 18.36
CA ASP A 172 -22.45 43.88 19.74
C ASP A 172 -22.35 42.36 19.94
N ILE A 173 -21.22 41.92 20.48
CA ILE A 173 -21.00 40.54 20.93
C ILE A 173 -21.35 40.49 22.42
N THR A 174 -22.53 39.97 22.75
CA THR A 174 -22.86 39.59 24.13
C THR A 174 -22.58 38.11 24.33
N ILE A 175 -21.61 37.78 25.18
CA ILE A 175 -21.31 36.42 25.61
C ILE A 175 -22.19 36.14 26.83
N SER A 176 -23.22 35.30 26.68
CA SER A 176 -23.95 34.77 27.83
C SER A 176 -23.09 33.70 28.51
N LYS A 177 -22.69 33.96 29.76
CA LYS A 177 -22.15 32.91 30.65
C LYS A 177 -23.30 31.95 30.97
N VAL A 178 -23.07 30.65 30.77
CA VAL A 178 -23.95 29.60 31.26
C VAL A 178 -23.58 29.33 32.71
N ASP A 179 -24.55 29.48 33.60
CA ASP A 179 -24.43 29.25 35.04
C ASP A 179 -24.03 27.81 35.38
N GLU A 180 -23.06 27.69 36.29
CA GLU A 180 -22.71 26.45 36.98
C GLU A 180 -23.82 26.07 37.96
N GLY A 181 -24.69 25.12 37.57
CA GLY A 181 -25.69 24.52 38.45
C GLY A 181 -25.24 23.19 39.03
N ARG A 182 -24.44 23.21 40.09
CA ARG A 182 -24.13 22.05 40.95
C ARG A 182 -25.25 21.89 41.99
N ARG A 183 -25.98 20.77 41.99
CA ARG A 183 -26.68 20.27 43.20
C ARG A 183 -26.77 18.74 43.20
N MET A 184 -26.32 18.18 44.32
CA MET A 184 -26.27 16.76 44.68
C MET A 184 -27.53 16.33 45.47
N ASN A 185 -27.72 15.00 45.54
CA ASN A 185 -28.50 14.18 46.49
C ASN A 185 -30.04 14.17 46.26
N PHE A 186 -30.75 13.04 46.29
CA PHE A 186 -30.51 11.68 46.82
C PHE A 186 -30.89 10.60 45.80
#